data_AF-A0A940EAH4-F1
#
_entry.id   AF-A0A940EAH4-F1
#
_cell.length_a   1.000
_cell.length_b   1.000
_cell.length_c   1.000
_cell.angle_alpha   90.00
_cell.angle_beta   90.00
_cell.angle_gamma   90.00
#
_symmetry.space_group_name_H-M   'P 1'
#
loop_
_entity.id
_entity.type
_entity.pdbx_description
1 polymer ?
#
loop_
_entity_poly.entity_id
_entity_poly.type
_entity_poly.pdbx_seq_one_letter_code
_entity_poly.pdbx_strand_id
1 'polypeptide(L)'
;MSVNTVWAMLPALASAGLLAFGLLAAQPPRPADGPVPVVAAPAGMSAQFIPGAQPTSDMTGLDARITGRASIGARGYEHQWPAFHASARFSGHSVAVALDDAVNRYRVTLDDAAIVLTRPGAGMLRIEGLSDGPHQIRIEKLSERSEIGRFDGFFLPAAGTALPPPAAVPLIEFVGDSDTVGYGNTAPGRDCTSEQQYLATDTSQAYGPMTARALGADYRVIAASGIGLVRNLGGGSDPAMAQLYDRALPSRPDAASAPERAADVVVIGLGSNDFAERPEPDQSRRELQRQRDRFADALLQFMRDRRADSPSARIVLLAFGEYGDDLVAAHRQARNAFVAEGDAADLLVLPELARTACHWHPSLNDHQVISAKLTRLLKATSGLP
;
A
#
# COMPACT_ATOMS: atom_id res chain seq x y z
N MET A 1 -78.53 10.26 35.11
CA MET A 1 -77.37 11.07 35.52
C MET A 1 -76.12 10.24 35.24
N SER A 2 -75.42 10.58 34.15
CA SER A 2 -74.20 9.91 33.70
C SER A 2 -73.01 10.38 34.52
N VAL A 3 -72.18 9.45 34.98
CA VAL A 3 -70.83 9.77 35.47
C VAL A 3 -69.85 8.85 34.76
N ASN A 4 -69.16 9.42 33.77
CA ASN A 4 -68.02 8.82 33.09
C ASN A 4 -66.83 8.77 34.06
N THR A 5 -66.20 7.61 34.20
CA THR A 5 -64.90 7.45 34.87
C THR A 5 -63.84 7.27 33.79
N VAL A 6 -63.02 8.31 33.58
CA VAL A 6 -61.85 8.27 32.69
C VAL A 6 -60.68 7.70 33.48
N TRP A 7 -60.16 6.56 33.03
CA TRP A 7 -58.86 6.04 33.47
C TRP A 7 -57.75 6.81 32.75
N ALA A 8 -57.02 7.64 33.50
CA ALA A 8 -55.78 8.25 33.03
C ALA A 8 -54.65 7.21 33.13
N MET A 9 -54.17 6.73 31.98
CA MET A 9 -52.92 5.98 31.88
C MET A 9 -51.72 6.95 31.97
N LEU A 10 -50.94 6.81 33.03
CA LEU A 10 -49.60 7.37 33.18
C LEU A 10 -48.66 6.70 32.15
N PRO A 11 -47.89 7.45 31.33
CA PRO A 11 -46.79 6.86 30.60
C PRO A 11 -45.62 6.63 31.58
N ALA A 12 -45.16 5.38 31.66
CA ALA A 12 -43.92 5.03 32.34
C ALA A 12 -42.75 5.69 31.61
N LEU A 13 -42.12 6.67 32.27
CA LEU A 13 -40.82 7.20 31.90
C LEU A 13 -39.77 6.10 32.12
N ALA A 14 -39.48 5.33 31.07
CA ALA A 14 -38.27 4.53 31.00
C ALA A 14 -37.10 5.47 30.68
N SER A 15 -36.34 5.81 31.71
CA SER A 15 -35.08 6.55 31.61
C SER A 15 -34.06 5.74 30.81
N ALA A 16 -34.04 5.92 29.49
CA ALA A 16 -32.94 5.47 28.66
C ALA A 16 -31.75 6.39 28.93
N GLY A 17 -30.79 5.90 29.72
CA GLY A 17 -29.51 6.56 29.91
C GLY A 17 -28.83 6.77 28.56
N LEU A 18 -28.68 8.04 28.17
CA LEU A 18 -27.79 8.46 27.10
C LEU A 18 -26.34 8.15 27.52
N LEU A 19 -25.86 6.96 27.16
CA LEU A 19 -24.43 6.73 27.00
C LEU A 19 -24.03 7.33 25.66
N ALA A 20 -23.66 8.61 25.69
CA ALA A 20 -22.97 9.26 24.60
C ALA A 20 -21.62 8.57 24.41
N PHE A 21 -21.55 7.58 23.51
CA PHE A 21 -20.28 7.13 22.95
C PHE A 21 -19.81 8.18 21.96
N GLY A 22 -19.10 9.18 22.47
CA GLY A 22 -18.20 9.97 21.64
C GLY A 22 -17.15 9.02 21.09
N LEU A 23 -17.20 8.73 19.78
CA LEU A 23 -16.10 8.14 19.04
C LEU A 23 -14.98 9.20 18.95
N LEU A 24 -14.27 9.40 20.06
CA LEU A 24 -12.84 9.57 19.97
C LEU A 24 -12.35 8.29 19.33
N ALA A 25 -11.88 8.36 18.08
CA ALA A 25 -11.04 7.31 17.53
C ALA A 25 -9.84 7.18 18.48
N ALA A 26 -9.96 6.28 19.45
CA ALA A 26 -8.86 5.93 20.32
C ALA A 26 -7.77 5.47 19.38
N GLN A 27 -6.68 6.25 19.30
CA GLN A 27 -5.48 5.79 18.64
C GLN A 27 -5.19 4.41 19.21
N PRO A 28 -5.05 3.36 18.37
CA PRO A 28 -4.69 2.05 18.89
C PRO A 28 -3.44 2.25 19.74
N PRO A 29 -3.37 1.66 20.94
CA PRO A 29 -2.20 1.80 21.80
C PRO A 29 -0.97 1.51 20.94
N ARG A 30 0.02 2.40 20.99
CA ARG A 30 1.34 2.13 20.39
C ARG A 30 1.71 0.72 20.83
N PRO A 31 1.92 -0.23 19.90
CA PRO A 31 2.31 -1.56 20.32
C PRO A 31 3.62 -1.42 21.07
N ALA A 32 3.65 -2.01 22.26
CA ALA A 32 4.76 -1.93 23.21
C ALA A 32 6.10 -2.18 22.54
N ASP A 33 7.15 -1.60 23.12
CA ASP A 33 8.58 -1.74 22.81
C ASP A 33 8.95 -3.22 22.62
N GLY A 34 8.67 -3.76 21.43
CA GLY A 34 8.98 -5.12 21.05
C GLY A 34 10.42 -5.17 20.55
N PRO A 35 11.19 -6.21 20.87
CA PRO A 35 12.58 -6.29 20.44
C PRO A 35 12.68 -6.25 18.91
N VAL A 36 13.59 -5.40 18.41
CA VAL A 36 13.99 -5.38 17.00
C VAL A 36 14.41 -6.80 16.61
N PRO A 37 13.82 -7.42 15.58
CA PRO A 37 14.19 -8.76 15.17
C PRO A 37 15.68 -8.83 14.83
N VAL A 38 16.34 -9.88 15.32
CA VAL A 38 17.74 -10.17 15.04
C VAL A 38 17.94 -10.32 13.55
N VAL A 39 18.87 -9.54 13.02
CA VAL A 39 19.29 -9.58 11.62
C VAL A 39 20.03 -10.90 11.37
N ALA A 40 19.44 -11.80 10.58
CA ALA A 40 20.19 -12.92 10.01
C ALA A 40 21.02 -12.40 8.83
N ALA A 41 22.31 -12.18 9.03
CA ALA A 41 23.25 -11.86 7.96
C ALA A 41 23.91 -13.15 7.41
N PRO A 42 24.29 -13.20 6.12
CA PRO A 42 25.12 -14.27 5.59
C PRO A 42 26.47 -14.38 6.32
N ALA A 43 27.10 -15.56 6.26
CA ALA A 43 28.42 -15.77 6.87
C ALA A 43 29.46 -14.77 6.33
N GLY A 44 30.17 -14.10 7.24
CA GLY A 44 31.18 -13.08 6.91
C GLY A 44 30.67 -11.63 6.93
N MET A 45 29.35 -11.44 6.90
CA MET A 45 28.70 -10.13 7.03
C MET A 45 28.22 -9.92 8.47
N SER A 46 28.42 -8.73 9.02
CA SER A 46 27.76 -8.30 10.26
C SER A 46 26.74 -7.21 9.95
N ALA A 47 25.60 -7.24 10.64
CA ALA A 47 24.58 -6.21 10.49
C ALA A 47 24.01 -5.86 11.87
N GLN A 48 24.08 -4.57 12.20
CA GLN A 48 23.67 -4.06 13.50
C GLN A 48 22.86 -2.78 13.33
N PHE A 49 21.66 -2.76 13.91
CA PHE A 49 20.91 -1.52 14.07
C PHE A 49 21.39 -0.79 15.32
N ILE A 50 21.73 0.49 15.19
CA ILE A 50 22.19 1.35 16.28
C ILE A 50 21.11 2.44 16.51
N PRO A 51 20.28 2.28 17.55
CA PRO A 51 19.25 3.26 17.89
C PRO A 51 19.86 4.65 18.18
N GLY A 52 19.23 5.70 17.68
CA GLY A 52 19.64 7.08 17.86
C GLY A 52 20.90 7.50 17.08
N ALA A 53 21.60 6.57 16.42
CA ALA A 53 22.72 6.91 15.56
C ALA A 53 22.27 7.83 14.42
N GLN A 54 23.12 8.79 14.06
CA GLN A 54 22.89 9.73 12.97
C GLN A 54 24.09 9.71 12.02
N PRO A 55 23.90 10.01 10.73
CA PRO A 55 25.00 10.16 9.79
C PRO A 55 26.01 11.19 10.30
N THR A 56 27.29 10.84 10.28
CA THR A 56 28.39 11.73 10.68
C THR A 56 28.96 12.46 9.47
N SER A 57 29.66 13.57 9.69
CA SER A 57 30.18 14.44 8.61
C SER A 57 31.24 13.77 7.72
N ASP A 58 31.86 12.69 8.19
CA ASP A 58 32.82 11.87 7.46
C ASP A 58 32.16 10.79 6.59
N MET A 59 30.84 10.62 6.70
CA MET A 59 30.10 9.70 5.83
C MET A 59 29.68 10.39 4.54
N THR A 60 29.76 9.65 3.44
CA THR A 60 29.28 10.11 2.13
C THR A 60 27.86 9.58 1.90
N GLY A 61 26.88 10.47 1.71
CA GLY A 61 25.53 10.08 1.27
C GLY A 61 25.57 9.52 -0.14
N LEU A 62 24.85 8.42 -0.38
CA LEU A 62 24.74 7.83 -1.72
C LEU A 62 23.55 8.42 -2.48
N ASP A 63 23.76 8.64 -3.78
CA ASP A 63 22.66 8.83 -4.71
C ASP A 63 21.82 7.54 -4.77
N ALA A 64 20.52 7.68 -4.56
CA ALA A 64 19.59 6.57 -4.57
C ALA A 64 18.52 6.78 -5.64
N ARG A 65 18.11 5.70 -6.31
CA ARG A 65 16.80 5.70 -6.96
C ARG A 65 15.74 5.50 -5.91
N ILE A 66 14.81 6.44 -5.84
CA ILE A 66 13.61 6.36 -5.03
C ILE A 66 12.42 6.02 -5.93
N THR A 67 11.63 5.04 -5.52
CA THR A 67 10.33 4.73 -6.12
C THR A 67 9.31 4.54 -5.01
N GLY A 68 8.08 4.98 -5.28
CA GLY A 68 7.01 5.09 -4.29
C GLY A 68 6.71 6.55 -3.99
N ARG A 69 5.43 6.84 -3.77
CA ARG A 69 4.97 8.20 -3.51
C ARG A 69 5.41 8.65 -2.12
N ALA A 70 6.08 9.79 -2.09
CA ALA A 70 6.75 10.33 -0.90
C ALA A 70 6.74 11.86 -0.92
N SER A 71 7.07 12.45 0.23
CA SER A 71 7.32 13.88 0.40
C SER A 71 8.81 14.12 0.66
N ILE A 72 9.36 15.22 0.16
CA ILE A 72 10.75 15.62 0.47
C ILE A 72 10.74 16.46 1.75
N GLY A 73 11.33 15.91 2.81
CA GLY A 73 11.55 16.59 4.08
C GLY A 73 12.97 17.14 4.21
N ALA A 74 13.24 17.86 5.30
CA ALA A 74 14.55 18.47 5.56
C ALA A 74 15.69 17.46 5.78
N ARG A 75 15.37 16.21 6.15
CA ARG A 75 16.34 15.15 6.50
C ARG A 75 16.30 13.93 5.59
N GLY A 76 15.43 13.92 4.57
CA GLY A 76 15.24 12.76 3.70
C GLY A 76 13.82 12.67 3.14
N TYR A 77 13.36 11.45 2.89
CA TYR A 77 12.05 11.18 2.30
C TYR A 77 11.08 10.74 3.38
N GLU A 78 9.95 11.43 3.47
CA GLU A 78 8.81 11.02 4.28
C GLU A 78 7.86 10.20 3.40
N HIS A 79 7.40 9.06 3.89
CA HIS A 79 6.57 8.15 3.12
C HIS A 79 5.44 7.56 3.99
N GLN A 80 4.36 7.16 3.33
CA GLN A 80 3.20 6.58 4.01
C GLN A 80 2.51 5.51 3.17
N TRP A 81 2.46 5.68 1.85
CA TRP A 81 1.99 4.63 0.94
C TRP A 81 2.79 3.31 1.11
N PRO A 82 2.17 2.16 0.79
CA PRO A 82 2.88 0.87 0.76
C PRO A 82 4.03 0.86 -0.26
N ALA A 83 4.96 -0.07 -0.07
CA ALA A 83 6.00 -0.37 -1.06
C ALA A 83 6.95 0.79 -1.43
N PHE A 84 7.05 1.85 -0.60
CA PHE A 84 8.14 2.82 -0.71
C PHE A 84 9.48 2.09 -0.68
N HIS A 85 10.38 2.46 -1.59
CA HIS A 85 11.69 1.85 -1.65
C HIS A 85 12.76 2.74 -2.26
N ALA A 86 14.00 2.48 -1.85
CA ALA A 86 15.18 3.17 -2.32
C ALA A 86 16.25 2.14 -2.72
N SER A 87 17.02 2.41 -3.77
CA SER A 87 18.12 1.53 -4.20
C SER A 87 19.35 2.35 -4.58
N ALA A 88 20.51 1.96 -4.07
CA ALA A 88 21.79 2.62 -4.30
C ALA A 88 22.87 1.60 -4.63
N ARG A 89 23.98 2.07 -5.21
CA ARG A 89 25.15 1.25 -5.53
C ARG A 89 26.41 1.91 -4.99
N PHE A 90 27.36 1.09 -4.59
CA PHE A 90 28.63 1.55 -4.05
C PHE A 90 29.73 0.51 -4.25
N SER A 91 30.97 0.87 -3.97
CA SER A 91 32.08 -0.06 -3.82
C SER A 91 32.74 0.15 -2.46
N GLY A 92 32.94 -0.91 -1.67
CA GLY A 92 33.57 -0.84 -0.36
C GLY A 92 33.08 -1.91 0.63
N HIS A 93 33.68 -1.97 1.82
CA HIS A 93 33.48 -3.05 2.79
C HIS A 93 32.30 -2.88 3.75
N SER A 94 31.60 -1.74 3.67
CA SER A 94 30.49 -1.42 4.57
C SER A 94 29.57 -0.35 4.01
N VAL A 95 28.34 -0.33 4.51
CA VAL A 95 27.30 0.65 4.18
C VAL A 95 26.36 0.81 5.36
N ALA A 96 25.72 1.97 5.48
CA ALA A 96 24.68 2.21 6.45
C ALA A 96 23.39 2.73 5.83
N VAL A 97 22.27 2.43 6.49
CA VAL A 97 20.92 2.90 6.16
C VAL A 97 20.41 3.71 7.34
N ALA A 98 20.10 5.00 7.16
CA ALA A 98 19.53 5.84 8.21
C ALA A 98 18.01 5.95 8.06
N LEU A 99 17.30 5.79 9.18
CA LEU A 99 15.85 5.72 9.27
C LEU A 99 15.36 6.48 10.51
N ASP A 100 14.12 6.95 10.44
CA ASP A 100 13.32 7.39 11.59
C ASP A 100 11.89 6.93 11.38
N ASP A 101 11.65 5.67 11.74
CA ASP A 101 10.35 5.04 11.56
C ASP A 101 10.08 3.98 12.64
N ALA A 102 9.25 4.33 13.62
CA ALA A 102 8.85 3.44 14.72
C ALA A 102 7.59 2.61 14.43
N VAL A 103 7.05 2.64 13.22
CA VAL A 103 5.75 2.02 12.89
C VAL A 103 5.84 0.97 11.79
N ASN A 104 6.78 1.09 10.85
CA ASN A 104 6.83 0.23 9.67
C ASN A 104 7.82 -0.93 9.77
N ARG A 105 7.64 -1.89 8.87
CA ARG A 105 8.56 -2.98 8.58
C ARG A 105 9.27 -2.72 7.27
N TYR A 106 10.55 -3.06 7.20
CA TYR A 106 11.38 -2.93 6.02
C TYR A 106 12.14 -4.21 5.73
N ARG A 107 12.36 -4.50 4.45
CA ARG A 107 13.42 -5.39 4.00
C ARG A 107 14.56 -4.57 3.44
N VAL A 108 15.76 -4.76 3.99
CA VAL A 108 17.01 -4.27 3.41
C VAL A 108 17.69 -5.44 2.71
N THR A 109 17.75 -5.39 1.39
CA THR A 109 18.48 -6.35 0.57
C THR A 109 19.85 -5.77 0.21
N LEU A 110 20.91 -6.51 0.45
CA LEU A 110 22.27 -6.17 0.05
C LEU A 110 22.83 -7.36 -0.74
N ASP A 111 22.94 -7.20 -2.05
CA ASP A 111 23.22 -8.29 -2.98
C ASP A 111 22.26 -9.48 -2.76
N ASP A 112 22.76 -10.63 -2.33
CA ASP A 112 21.95 -11.84 -2.05
C ASP A 112 21.48 -11.93 -0.58
N ALA A 113 21.89 -10.99 0.28
CA ALA A 113 21.51 -10.93 1.69
C ALA A 113 20.20 -10.16 1.88
N ALA A 114 19.38 -10.56 2.85
CA ALA A 114 18.18 -9.82 3.24
C ALA A 114 18.06 -9.69 4.76
N ILE A 115 17.75 -8.48 5.20
CA ILE A 115 17.62 -8.08 6.59
C ILE A 115 16.21 -7.52 6.78
N VAL A 116 15.46 -7.97 7.77
CA VAL A 116 14.14 -7.41 8.09
C VAL A 116 14.23 -6.55 9.33
N LEU A 117 13.84 -5.28 9.22
CA LEU A 117 13.69 -4.35 10.33
C LEU A 117 12.20 -4.21 10.64
N THR A 118 11.83 -4.32 11.92
CA THR A 118 10.46 -4.07 12.38
C THR A 118 10.50 -2.94 13.39
N ARG A 119 9.80 -1.85 13.09
CA ARG A 119 9.72 -0.63 13.93
C ARG A 119 11.10 -0.13 14.38
N PRO A 120 12.05 0.12 13.45
CA PRO A 120 13.42 0.48 13.80
C PRO A 120 13.52 1.76 14.66
N GLY A 121 12.57 2.68 14.57
CA GLY A 121 12.67 4.01 15.17
C GLY A 121 13.75 4.84 14.49
N ALA A 122 14.24 5.87 15.19
CA ALA A 122 15.38 6.66 14.75
C ALA A 122 16.68 5.90 14.96
N GLY A 123 17.50 5.77 13.93
CA GLY A 123 18.81 5.13 14.03
C GLY A 123 19.42 4.75 12.69
N MET A 124 20.48 3.95 12.74
CA MET A 124 21.18 3.47 11.54
C MET A 124 21.36 1.96 11.58
N LEU A 125 20.99 1.28 10.50
CA LEU A 125 21.46 -0.08 10.22
C LEU A 125 22.86 0.02 9.61
N ARG A 126 23.88 -0.50 10.28
CA ARG A 126 25.24 -0.65 9.73
C ARG A 126 25.44 -2.08 9.26
N ILE A 127 25.97 -2.23 8.06
CA ILE A 127 26.33 -3.52 7.46
C ILE A 127 27.82 -3.48 7.15
N GLU A 128 28.58 -4.43 7.68
CA GLU A 128 30.05 -4.48 7.58
C GLU A 128 30.51 -5.90 7.20
N GLY A 129 31.79 -6.04 6.86
CA GLY A 129 32.37 -7.33 6.43
C GLY A 129 32.06 -7.69 4.98
N LEU A 130 31.77 -6.69 4.13
CA LEU A 130 31.53 -6.92 2.72
C LEU A 130 32.84 -7.20 1.99
N SER A 131 32.76 -8.01 0.93
CA SER A 131 33.89 -8.25 0.04
C SER A 131 34.34 -6.97 -0.67
N ASP A 132 35.57 -6.92 -1.16
CA ASP A 132 35.97 -5.87 -2.10
C ASP A 132 35.13 -5.90 -3.38
N GLY A 133 34.68 -4.73 -3.84
CA GLY A 133 34.03 -4.57 -5.13
C GLY A 133 32.66 -3.86 -5.06
N PRO A 134 31.91 -3.88 -6.18
CA PRO A 134 30.63 -3.21 -6.27
C PRO A 134 29.51 -3.99 -5.58
N HIS A 135 28.67 -3.27 -4.86
CA HIS A 135 27.49 -3.76 -4.14
C HIS A 135 26.24 -3.00 -4.57
N GLN A 136 25.09 -3.65 -4.43
CA GLN A 136 23.78 -3.01 -4.56
C GLN A 136 22.97 -3.20 -3.29
N ILE A 137 22.51 -2.08 -2.72
CA ILE A 137 21.63 -2.06 -1.56
C ILE A 137 20.25 -1.55 -1.96
N ARG A 138 19.22 -2.16 -1.38
CA ARG A 138 17.83 -1.74 -1.49
C ARG A 138 17.16 -1.79 -0.13
N ILE A 139 16.40 -0.76 0.22
CA ILE A 139 15.43 -0.80 1.32
C ILE A 139 14.03 -0.71 0.76
N GLU A 140 13.12 -1.53 1.27
CA GLU A 140 11.74 -1.61 0.82
C GLU A 140 10.78 -1.76 2.01
N LYS A 141 9.77 -0.90 2.07
CA LYS A 141 8.71 -0.95 3.07
C LYS A 141 7.76 -2.11 2.80
N LEU A 142 7.57 -2.99 3.79
CA LEU A 142 6.73 -4.19 3.68
C LEU A 142 5.30 -3.96 4.18
N SER A 143 5.16 -3.18 5.25
CA SER A 143 3.89 -3.00 5.96
C SER A 143 3.06 -1.82 5.46
N GLU A 144 1.78 -1.83 5.83
CA GLU A 144 0.89 -0.68 5.76
C GLU A 144 0.71 -0.08 7.16
N ARG A 145 0.83 1.25 7.26
CA ARG A 145 0.63 2.03 8.48
C ARG A 145 0.05 3.39 8.13
N SER A 146 -0.79 3.91 9.02
CA SER A 146 -1.37 5.25 8.90
C SER A 146 -0.44 6.34 9.39
N GLU A 147 0.67 6.02 10.04
CA GLU A 147 1.67 6.99 10.48
C GLU A 147 2.77 7.18 9.42
N ILE A 148 3.38 8.37 9.40
CA ILE A 148 4.43 8.73 8.44
C ILE A 148 5.76 8.13 8.91
N GLY A 149 6.43 7.45 7.99
CA GLY A 149 7.81 6.97 8.14
C GLY A 149 8.82 7.89 7.48
N ARG A 150 10.07 7.87 7.92
CA ARG A 150 11.15 8.63 7.27
C ARG A 150 12.36 7.76 6.95
N PHE A 151 12.82 7.88 5.71
CA PHE A 151 14.08 7.36 5.22
C PHE A 151 15.07 8.50 5.02
N ASP A 152 16.16 8.50 5.79
CA ASP A 152 17.12 9.60 5.82
C ASP A 152 18.24 9.40 4.77
N GLY A 153 18.48 8.17 4.32
CA GLY A 153 19.39 7.89 3.20
C GLY A 153 20.26 6.66 3.39
N PHE A 154 21.08 6.39 2.36
CA PHE A 154 22.20 5.44 2.43
C PHE A 154 23.51 6.21 2.60
N PHE A 155 24.42 5.66 3.40
CA PHE A 155 25.67 6.32 3.74
C PHE A 155 26.84 5.35 3.66
N LEU A 156 27.93 5.80 3.02
CA LEU A 156 29.22 5.12 3.02
C LEU A 156 30.14 5.71 4.08
N PRO A 157 30.81 4.87 4.89
CA PRO A 157 31.98 5.29 5.64
C PRO A 157 33.10 5.76 4.69
N ALA A 158 34.04 6.57 5.20
CA ALA A 158 35.03 7.32 4.42
C ALA A 158 35.91 6.53 3.41
N ALA A 159 35.98 5.19 3.51
CA ALA A 159 36.78 4.34 2.64
C ALA A 159 36.03 3.79 1.40
N GLY A 160 34.74 4.12 1.22
CA GLY A 160 33.93 3.64 0.10
C GLY A 160 33.89 4.60 -1.10
N THR A 161 33.48 4.09 -2.27
CA THR A 161 33.20 4.87 -3.48
C THR A 161 31.73 4.77 -3.85
N ALA A 162 31.05 5.92 -3.98
CA ALA A 162 29.68 5.97 -4.50
C ALA A 162 29.64 5.60 -5.98
N LEU A 163 28.67 4.78 -6.38
CA LEU A 163 28.43 4.44 -7.79
C LEU A 163 27.07 5.01 -8.22
N PRO A 164 26.84 5.23 -9.54
CA PRO A 164 25.53 5.61 -10.02
C PRO A 164 24.46 4.60 -9.57
N PRO A 165 23.25 5.04 -9.17
CA PRO A 165 22.17 4.13 -8.81
C PRO A 165 21.85 3.15 -9.97
N PRO A 166 21.13 2.04 -9.72
CA PRO A 166 20.75 1.07 -10.77
C PRO A 166 20.13 1.77 -12.00
N ALA A 167 20.01 1.21 -13.20
CA ALA A 167 19.32 1.91 -14.31
C ALA A 167 17.79 1.93 -14.12
N ALA A 168 17.09 2.93 -14.63
CA ALA A 168 15.61 2.94 -14.59
C ALA A 168 15.06 1.86 -15.52
N VAL A 169 13.99 1.20 -15.09
CA VAL A 169 13.27 0.17 -15.83
C VAL A 169 11.80 0.59 -15.95
N PRO A 170 10.96 -0.07 -16.78
CA PRO A 170 9.55 0.26 -16.87
C PRO A 170 8.85 0.30 -15.49
N LEU A 171 7.89 1.19 -15.28
CA LEU A 171 7.11 1.31 -14.05
C LEU A 171 5.70 0.79 -14.23
N ILE A 172 5.28 -0.04 -13.28
CA ILE A 172 3.87 -0.41 -13.12
C ILE A 172 3.33 0.22 -11.84
N GLU A 173 2.34 1.08 -11.97
CA GLU A 173 1.60 1.62 -10.83
C GLU A 173 0.39 0.74 -10.53
N PHE A 174 0.30 0.27 -9.29
CA PHE A 174 -0.82 -0.50 -8.79
C PHE A 174 -1.65 0.37 -7.86
N VAL A 175 -2.89 0.63 -8.25
CA VAL A 175 -3.87 1.36 -7.46
C VAL A 175 -4.88 0.38 -6.91
N GLY A 176 -5.18 0.45 -5.61
CA GLY A 176 -6.27 -0.35 -5.07
C GLY A 176 -6.46 -0.27 -3.57
N ASP A 177 -6.90 -1.38 -3.00
CA ASP A 177 -7.28 -1.49 -1.60
C ASP A 177 -6.41 -2.50 -0.83
N SER A 178 -6.95 -3.14 0.20
CA SER A 178 -6.25 -4.13 1.03
C SER A 178 -5.73 -5.32 0.24
N ASP A 179 -6.42 -5.71 -0.85
CA ASP A 179 -5.96 -6.79 -1.72
C ASP A 179 -4.72 -6.37 -2.51
N THR A 180 -4.59 -5.09 -2.89
CA THR A 180 -3.38 -4.53 -3.51
C THR A 180 -2.23 -4.35 -2.51
N VAL A 181 -2.55 -3.95 -1.28
CA VAL A 181 -1.58 -3.85 -0.17
C VAL A 181 -0.94 -5.21 0.14
N GLY A 182 -1.68 -6.30 0.01
CA GLY A 182 -1.28 -7.61 0.52
C GLY A 182 -1.57 -7.74 2.02
N TYR A 183 -2.73 -7.23 2.46
CA TYR A 183 -3.17 -7.28 3.85
C TYR A 183 -3.09 -8.70 4.42
N GLY A 184 -2.19 -8.90 5.39
CA GLY A 184 -1.99 -10.18 6.07
C GLY A 184 -1.63 -11.36 5.16
N ASN A 185 -1.14 -11.11 3.94
CA ASN A 185 -0.98 -12.12 2.89
C ASN A 185 -0.08 -13.30 3.27
N THR A 186 0.87 -13.12 4.19
CA THR A 186 1.77 -14.18 4.67
C THR A 186 1.23 -14.93 5.88
N ALA A 187 0.00 -14.65 6.33
CA ALA A 187 -0.59 -15.33 7.47
C ALA A 187 -0.94 -16.79 7.14
N PRO A 188 -0.77 -17.72 8.09
CA PRO A 188 -1.11 -19.13 7.88
C PRO A 188 -2.62 -19.40 7.97
N GLY A 189 -3.45 -18.40 8.29
CA GLY A 189 -4.89 -18.55 8.47
C GLY A 189 -5.63 -17.22 8.53
N ARG A 190 -6.95 -17.32 8.72
CA ARG A 190 -7.89 -16.19 8.67
C ARG A 190 -8.03 -15.43 9.99
N ASP A 191 -7.84 -16.10 11.11
CA ASP A 191 -7.98 -15.49 12.43
C ASP A 191 -6.66 -14.83 12.83
N CYS A 192 -6.63 -13.51 12.78
CA CYS A 192 -5.45 -12.71 13.10
C CYS A 192 -5.80 -11.64 14.13
N THR A 193 -4.96 -11.50 15.15
CA THR A 193 -4.90 -10.26 15.93
C THR A 193 -4.34 -9.13 15.06
N SER A 194 -4.53 -7.88 15.47
CA SER A 194 -3.96 -6.73 14.76
C SER A 194 -2.43 -6.82 14.61
N GLU A 195 -1.74 -7.34 15.62
CA GLU A 195 -0.28 -7.53 15.55
C GLU A 195 0.10 -8.64 14.56
N GLN A 196 -0.63 -9.76 14.56
CA GLN A 196 -0.41 -10.84 13.59
C GLN A 196 -0.64 -10.35 12.16
N GLN A 197 -1.71 -9.59 11.93
CA GLN A 197 -2.00 -8.99 10.63
C GLN A 197 -0.90 -8.02 10.18
N TYR A 198 -0.40 -7.18 11.08
CA TYR A 198 0.70 -6.26 10.79
C TYR A 198 1.99 -7.00 10.42
N LEU A 199 2.36 -8.02 11.21
CA LEU A 199 3.55 -8.84 10.94
C LEU A 199 3.40 -9.72 9.68
N ALA A 200 2.17 -10.09 9.33
CA ALA A 200 1.86 -10.91 8.16
C ALA A 200 1.59 -10.09 6.88
N THR A 201 1.52 -8.77 6.95
CA THR A 201 1.38 -7.91 5.77
C THR A 201 2.76 -7.68 5.16
N ASP A 202 2.97 -8.24 3.97
CA ASP A 202 4.17 -8.02 3.17
C ASP A 202 3.80 -7.61 1.74
N THR A 203 3.81 -6.29 1.50
CA THR A 203 3.47 -5.68 0.20
C THR A 203 4.39 -6.19 -0.92
N SER A 204 5.66 -6.47 -0.62
CA SER A 204 6.61 -7.02 -1.60
C SER A 204 6.17 -8.39 -2.16
N GLN A 205 5.33 -9.10 -1.41
CA GLN A 205 4.74 -10.38 -1.77
C GLN A 205 3.27 -10.27 -2.21
N ALA A 206 2.76 -9.05 -2.41
CA ALA A 206 1.49 -8.85 -3.06
C ALA A 206 1.61 -9.04 -4.58
N TYR A 207 0.46 -9.20 -5.24
CA TYR A 207 0.40 -9.53 -6.66
C TYR A 207 1.06 -8.45 -7.54
N GLY A 208 1.02 -7.19 -7.11
CA GLY A 208 1.58 -6.06 -7.85
C GLY A 208 3.11 -6.17 -7.99
N PRO A 209 3.85 -6.14 -6.87
CA PRO A 209 5.29 -6.36 -6.87
C PRO A 209 5.71 -7.71 -7.47
N MET A 210 4.94 -8.79 -7.28
CA MET A 210 5.19 -10.08 -7.96
C MET A 210 5.12 -9.93 -9.49
N THR A 211 4.10 -9.24 -10.00
CA THR A 211 3.91 -9.00 -11.45
C THR A 211 5.04 -8.16 -12.03
N ALA A 212 5.41 -7.08 -11.34
CA ALA A 212 6.50 -6.21 -11.78
C ALA A 212 7.83 -6.95 -11.86
N ARG A 213 8.18 -7.74 -10.83
CA ARG A 213 9.38 -8.61 -10.87
C ARG A 213 9.35 -9.60 -12.03
N ALA A 214 8.21 -10.23 -12.31
CA ALA A 214 8.06 -11.18 -13.42
C ALA A 214 8.21 -10.53 -14.82
N LEU A 215 8.15 -9.20 -14.90
CA LEU A 215 8.27 -8.39 -16.11
C LEU A 215 9.57 -7.57 -16.16
N GLY A 216 10.48 -7.75 -15.19
CA GLY A 216 11.68 -6.92 -15.08
C GLY A 216 11.38 -5.42 -14.91
N ALA A 217 10.21 -5.10 -14.34
CA ALA A 217 9.73 -3.76 -14.11
C ALA A 217 9.88 -3.36 -12.63
N ASP A 218 9.93 -2.05 -12.42
CA ASP A 218 9.78 -1.42 -11.12
C ASP A 218 8.28 -1.19 -10.83
N TYR A 219 7.93 -0.84 -9.60
CA TYR A 219 6.53 -0.65 -9.21
C TYR A 219 6.31 0.45 -8.19
N ARG A 220 5.12 1.06 -8.25
CA ARG A 220 4.59 1.96 -7.23
C ARG A 220 3.23 1.42 -6.78
N VAL A 221 2.95 1.46 -5.48
CA VAL A 221 1.68 0.97 -4.92
C VAL A 221 0.95 2.14 -4.23
N ILE A 222 -0.16 2.56 -4.82
CA ILE A 222 -1.07 3.56 -4.27
C ILE A 222 -2.32 2.82 -3.78
N ALA A 223 -2.22 2.24 -2.59
CA ALA A 223 -3.27 1.42 -2.03
C ALA A 223 -3.44 1.66 -0.54
N ALA A 224 -4.68 1.48 -0.06
CA ALA A 224 -5.03 1.60 1.35
C ALA A 224 -6.11 0.59 1.73
N SER A 225 -5.93 -0.12 2.83
CA SER A 225 -6.88 -1.15 3.28
C SER A 225 -8.25 -0.56 3.61
N GLY A 226 -9.29 -1.19 3.09
CA GLY A 226 -10.68 -0.75 3.24
C GLY A 226 -11.07 0.45 2.38
N ILE A 227 -10.17 1.00 1.55
CA ILE A 227 -10.51 2.12 0.67
C ILE A 227 -11.37 1.65 -0.52
N GLY A 228 -12.32 2.47 -0.93
CA GLY A 228 -12.99 2.31 -2.22
C GLY A 228 -12.81 3.52 -3.09
N LEU A 229 -13.47 3.52 -4.25
CA LEU A 229 -13.41 4.67 -5.17
C LEU A 229 -14.49 5.71 -4.84
N VAL A 230 -15.71 5.24 -4.56
CA VAL A 230 -16.88 6.04 -4.17
C VAL A 230 -17.21 5.82 -2.70
N ARG A 231 -16.97 4.61 -2.19
CA ARG A 231 -17.32 4.19 -0.83
C ARG A 231 -16.25 3.27 -0.23
N ASN A 232 -15.78 3.61 0.96
CA ASN A 232 -14.90 2.76 1.76
C ASN A 232 -15.69 1.63 2.45
N LEU A 233 -14.97 0.59 2.87
CA LEU A 233 -15.51 -0.48 3.70
C LEU A 233 -15.93 0.11 5.06
N GLY A 234 -17.14 -0.21 5.52
CA GLY A 234 -17.71 0.53 6.66
C GLY A 234 -18.21 1.93 6.25
N GLY A 235 -18.55 2.12 4.98
CA GLY A 235 -19.57 3.07 4.50
C GLY A 235 -19.25 4.56 4.53
N GLY A 236 -18.11 4.96 5.08
CA GLY A 236 -17.55 6.30 4.87
C GLY A 236 -17.19 6.54 3.40
N SER A 237 -17.38 7.76 2.91
CA SER A 237 -16.97 8.18 1.55
C SER A 237 -15.79 9.14 1.53
N ASP A 238 -15.24 9.47 2.70
CA ASP A 238 -14.16 10.45 2.84
C ASP A 238 -13.11 10.01 3.86
N PRO A 239 -11.81 10.02 3.51
CA PRO A 239 -11.31 10.15 2.14
C PRO A 239 -11.36 8.80 1.40
N ALA A 240 -11.93 8.80 0.19
CA ALA A 240 -11.86 7.67 -0.74
C ALA A 240 -10.63 7.79 -1.64
N MET A 241 -10.37 6.79 -2.50
CA MET A 241 -9.15 6.76 -3.30
C MET A 241 -9.01 7.98 -4.22
N ALA A 242 -10.13 8.48 -4.77
CA ALA A 242 -10.11 9.67 -5.61
C ALA A 242 -9.53 10.91 -4.90
N GLN A 243 -9.76 11.08 -3.59
CA GLN A 243 -9.26 12.21 -2.81
C GLN A 243 -7.85 11.99 -2.24
N LEU A 244 -7.46 10.74 -2.03
CA LEU A 244 -6.14 10.42 -1.49
C LEU A 244 -5.08 10.30 -2.58
N TYR A 245 -5.45 9.89 -3.80
CA TYR A 245 -4.50 9.50 -4.83
C TYR A 245 -3.40 10.53 -5.01
N ASP A 246 -3.71 11.81 -5.24
CA ASP A 246 -2.71 12.84 -5.54
C ASP A 246 -1.82 13.23 -4.35
N ARG A 247 -2.08 12.72 -3.13
CA ARG A 247 -1.34 13.10 -1.93
C ARG A 247 -0.01 12.37 -1.83
N ALA A 248 1.07 13.12 -1.62
CA ALA A 248 2.36 12.58 -1.22
C ALA A 248 2.25 11.71 0.03
N LEU A 249 1.47 12.19 1.00
CA LEU A 249 1.18 11.53 2.28
C LEU A 249 -0.34 11.61 2.52
N PRO A 250 -1.08 10.48 2.48
CA PRO A 250 -2.51 10.44 2.80
C PRO A 250 -2.97 11.27 3.99
N SER A 251 -2.22 11.24 5.11
CA SER A 251 -2.59 11.92 6.35
C SER A 251 -2.15 13.38 6.43
N ARG A 252 -1.39 13.89 5.44
CA ARG A 252 -0.91 15.29 5.42
C ARG A 252 -1.16 15.89 4.02
N PRO A 253 -2.35 16.45 3.77
CA PRO A 253 -2.73 16.99 2.45
C PRO A 253 -1.77 18.03 1.89
N ASP A 254 -1.18 18.86 2.76
CA ASP A 254 -0.28 19.96 2.36
C ASP A 254 1.19 19.52 2.20
N ALA A 255 1.47 18.22 2.27
CA ALA A 255 2.82 17.70 2.07
C ALA A 255 3.30 17.93 0.63
N ALA A 256 4.46 18.56 0.47
CA ALA A 256 5.07 18.71 -0.85
C ALA A 256 5.48 17.36 -1.43
N SER A 257 5.00 17.02 -2.62
CA SER A 257 5.34 15.76 -3.30
C SER A 257 6.80 15.75 -3.77
N ALA A 258 7.46 14.61 -3.57
CA ALA A 258 8.70 14.31 -4.25
C ALA A 258 8.45 14.16 -5.77
N PRO A 259 9.43 14.47 -6.63
CA PRO A 259 9.33 14.20 -8.06
C PRO A 259 9.08 12.72 -8.33
N GLU A 260 8.08 12.44 -9.16
CA GLU A 260 7.72 11.09 -9.59
C GLU A 260 7.79 11.00 -11.11
N ARG A 261 8.21 9.84 -11.63
CA ARG A 261 8.10 9.54 -13.06
C ARG A 261 6.70 9.01 -13.38
N ALA A 262 6.26 9.26 -14.62
CA ALA A 262 5.05 8.66 -15.18
C ALA A 262 5.16 7.13 -15.23
N ALA A 263 4.02 6.45 -15.09
CA ALA A 263 3.95 5.01 -15.18
C ALA A 263 3.86 4.54 -16.65
N ASP A 264 4.43 3.38 -16.96
CA ASP A 264 4.26 2.73 -18.25
C ASP A 264 2.99 1.89 -18.29
N VAL A 265 2.55 1.41 -17.12
CA VAL A 265 1.29 0.67 -16.93
C VAL A 265 0.65 1.14 -15.63
N VAL A 266 -0.66 1.37 -15.65
CA VAL A 266 -1.47 1.61 -14.45
C VAL A 266 -2.49 0.49 -14.32
N VAL A 267 -2.42 -0.26 -13.21
CA VAL A 267 -3.36 -1.32 -12.86
C VAL A 267 -4.28 -0.81 -11.76
N ILE A 268 -5.58 -0.76 -12.02
CA ILE A 268 -6.59 -0.27 -11.08
C ILE A 268 -7.42 -1.45 -10.59
N GLY A 269 -7.20 -1.86 -9.35
CA GLY A 269 -7.97 -2.89 -8.64
C GLY A 269 -8.77 -2.29 -7.49
N LEU A 270 -9.89 -1.65 -7.82
CA LEU A 270 -10.81 -1.01 -6.86
C LEU A 270 -12.22 -1.56 -7.07
N GLY A 271 -13.10 -1.36 -6.08
CA GLY A 271 -14.51 -1.70 -6.16
C GLY A 271 -14.95 -2.78 -5.17
N SER A 272 -14.04 -3.63 -4.69
CA SER A 272 -14.37 -4.66 -3.69
C SER A 272 -15.07 -4.06 -2.46
N ASN A 273 -14.59 -2.91 -1.97
CA ASN A 273 -15.20 -2.20 -0.84
C ASN A 273 -16.47 -1.42 -1.20
N ASP A 274 -16.55 -0.88 -2.42
CA ASP A 274 -17.75 -0.20 -2.94
C ASP A 274 -18.94 -1.16 -3.06
N PHE A 275 -18.67 -2.42 -3.46
CA PHE A 275 -19.67 -3.45 -3.68
C PHE A 275 -19.81 -4.44 -2.52
N ALA A 276 -18.99 -4.36 -1.47
CA ALA A 276 -19.13 -5.19 -0.27
C ALA A 276 -20.55 -5.11 0.32
N GLU A 277 -21.13 -6.27 0.66
CA GLU A 277 -22.55 -6.38 1.05
C GLU A 277 -22.91 -5.71 2.37
N ARG A 278 -21.93 -5.39 3.24
CA ARG A 278 -22.18 -4.82 4.56
C ARG A 278 -22.58 -3.35 4.43
N PRO A 279 -23.86 -2.95 4.58
CA PRO A 279 -24.20 -1.54 4.68
C PRO A 279 -23.75 -1.01 6.06
N GLU A 280 -23.63 0.31 6.22
CA GLU A 280 -23.60 0.88 7.57
C GLU A 280 -24.85 0.50 8.34
N PRO A 281 -24.78 0.46 9.69
CA PRO A 281 -25.97 0.35 10.54
C PRO A 281 -27.10 1.32 10.13
N ASP A 282 -26.75 2.46 9.52
CA ASP A 282 -27.67 3.54 9.17
C ASP A 282 -27.90 3.69 7.65
N GLN A 283 -27.15 2.94 6.82
CA GLN A 283 -27.19 3.11 5.37
C GLN A 283 -28.37 2.32 4.77
N SER A 284 -29.26 3.04 4.09
CA SER A 284 -30.37 2.39 3.38
C SER A 284 -29.87 1.59 2.17
N ARG A 285 -30.53 0.47 1.85
CA ARG A 285 -30.27 -0.31 0.62
C ARG A 285 -30.36 0.54 -0.66
N ARG A 286 -31.24 1.56 -0.66
CA ARG A 286 -31.37 2.51 -1.78
C ARG A 286 -30.13 3.40 -1.92
N GLU A 287 -29.52 3.78 -0.81
CA GLU A 287 -28.30 4.58 -0.83
C GLU A 287 -27.09 3.76 -1.29
N LEU A 288 -26.96 2.52 -0.80
CA LEU A 288 -25.96 1.59 -1.28
C LEU A 288 -26.07 1.37 -2.80
N GLN A 289 -27.30 1.21 -3.31
CA GLN A 289 -27.52 1.09 -4.76
C GLN A 289 -27.09 2.37 -5.49
N ARG A 290 -27.51 3.56 -5.03
CA ARG A 290 -27.11 4.83 -5.65
C ARG A 290 -25.59 5.04 -5.71
N GLN A 291 -24.84 4.55 -4.72
CA GLN A 291 -23.39 4.62 -4.72
C GLN A 291 -22.79 3.66 -5.76
N ARG A 292 -23.30 2.43 -5.83
CA ARG A 292 -22.90 1.44 -6.86
C ARG A 292 -23.20 1.94 -8.27
N ASP A 293 -24.34 2.60 -8.48
CA ASP A 293 -24.73 3.18 -9.76
C ASP A 293 -23.74 4.28 -10.23
N ARG A 294 -23.05 4.95 -9.30
CA ARG A 294 -22.04 5.99 -9.61
C ARG A 294 -20.64 5.43 -9.86
N PHE A 295 -20.39 4.16 -9.52
CA PHE A 295 -19.05 3.60 -9.55
C PHE A 295 -18.46 3.56 -10.96
N ALA A 296 -19.24 3.20 -11.99
CA ALA A 296 -18.75 3.15 -13.36
C ALA A 296 -18.29 4.53 -13.86
N ASP A 297 -19.05 5.59 -13.57
CA ASP A 297 -18.71 6.96 -13.95
C ASP A 297 -17.50 7.47 -13.18
N ALA A 298 -17.42 7.17 -11.87
CA ALA A 298 -16.27 7.51 -11.04
C ALA A 298 -15.00 6.79 -11.52
N LEU A 299 -15.11 5.52 -11.90
CA LEU A 299 -13.99 4.74 -12.43
C LEU A 299 -13.54 5.27 -13.78
N LEU A 300 -14.46 5.62 -14.67
CA LEU A 300 -14.14 6.26 -15.93
C LEU A 300 -13.40 7.59 -15.72
N GLN A 301 -13.89 8.44 -14.81
CA GLN A 301 -13.20 9.69 -14.50
C GLN A 301 -11.80 9.43 -13.94
N PHE A 302 -11.67 8.49 -13.00
CA PHE A 302 -10.37 8.11 -12.44
C PHE A 302 -9.41 7.61 -13.53
N MET A 303 -9.89 6.82 -14.50
CA MET A 303 -9.07 6.39 -15.65
C MET A 303 -8.57 7.57 -16.49
N ARG A 304 -9.41 8.57 -16.75
CA ARG A 304 -9.02 9.80 -17.48
C ARG A 304 -7.94 10.57 -16.73
N ASP A 305 -8.10 10.71 -15.42
CA ASP A 305 -7.11 11.40 -14.58
C ASP A 305 -5.76 10.65 -14.63
N ARG A 306 -5.78 9.31 -14.56
CA ARG A 306 -4.55 8.49 -14.70
C ARG A 306 -3.91 8.59 -16.09
N ARG A 307 -4.71 8.70 -17.15
CA ARG A 307 -4.20 8.97 -18.50
C ARG A 307 -3.57 10.35 -18.59
N ALA A 308 -4.13 11.37 -17.94
CA ALA A 308 -3.53 12.70 -17.89
C ALA A 308 -2.17 12.68 -17.16
N ASP A 309 -2.09 11.97 -16.04
CA ASP A 309 -0.86 11.82 -15.24
C ASP A 309 0.22 11.01 -15.98
N SER A 310 -0.20 10.02 -16.78
CA SER A 310 0.69 9.14 -17.54
C SER A 310 0.18 8.94 -18.98
N PRO A 311 0.46 9.90 -19.89
CA PRO A 311 -0.12 9.95 -21.23
C PRO A 311 0.11 8.70 -22.08
N SER A 312 1.21 7.98 -21.88
CA SER A 312 1.55 6.75 -22.60
C SER A 312 1.19 5.46 -21.85
N ALA A 313 0.66 5.54 -20.63
CA ALA A 313 0.45 4.36 -19.81
C ALA A 313 -0.57 3.40 -20.42
N ARG A 314 -0.30 2.10 -20.39
CA ARG A 314 -1.36 1.12 -20.58
C ARG A 314 -2.25 1.09 -19.33
N ILE A 315 -3.56 1.30 -19.50
CA ILE A 315 -4.51 1.21 -18.37
C ILE A 315 -5.09 -0.20 -18.32
N VAL A 316 -5.02 -0.83 -17.16
CA VAL A 316 -5.60 -2.16 -16.90
C VAL A 316 -6.55 -2.08 -15.72
N LEU A 317 -7.81 -2.43 -15.94
CA LEU A 317 -8.78 -2.62 -14.87
C LEU A 317 -8.70 -4.06 -14.36
N LEU A 318 -8.60 -4.22 -13.04
CA LEU A 318 -8.58 -5.51 -12.35
C LEU A 318 -9.85 -5.66 -11.52
N ALA A 319 -10.81 -6.43 -12.03
CA ALA A 319 -12.09 -6.65 -11.35
C ALA A 319 -12.05 -7.96 -10.55
N PHE A 320 -12.28 -7.88 -9.23
CA PHE A 320 -12.45 -9.05 -8.37
C PHE A 320 -13.86 -9.63 -8.57
N GLY A 321 -13.99 -10.59 -9.49
CA GLY A 321 -15.29 -11.08 -9.96
C GLY A 321 -16.16 -11.71 -8.87
N GLU A 322 -15.57 -12.19 -7.79
CA GLU A 322 -16.29 -12.76 -6.64
C GLU A 322 -17.19 -11.75 -5.89
N TYR A 323 -16.99 -10.45 -6.09
CA TYR A 323 -17.87 -9.39 -5.54
C TYR A 323 -19.14 -9.16 -6.37
N GLY A 324 -19.35 -9.95 -7.42
CA GLY A 324 -20.62 -10.05 -8.14
C GLY A 324 -20.65 -9.35 -9.50
N ASP A 325 -21.70 -9.69 -10.26
CA ASP A 325 -21.87 -9.25 -11.65
C ASP A 325 -21.98 -7.73 -11.77
N ASP A 326 -22.55 -7.04 -10.78
CA ASP A 326 -22.69 -5.58 -10.79
C ASP A 326 -21.31 -4.90 -10.80
N LEU A 327 -20.34 -5.39 -10.02
CA LEU A 327 -18.98 -4.87 -10.04
C LEU A 327 -18.33 -5.09 -11.40
N VAL A 328 -18.46 -6.29 -11.97
CA VAL A 328 -17.89 -6.63 -13.28
C VAL A 328 -18.54 -5.80 -14.39
N ALA A 329 -19.85 -5.58 -14.33
CA ALA A 329 -20.59 -4.75 -15.27
C ALA A 329 -20.12 -3.30 -15.21
N ALA A 330 -19.93 -2.73 -14.01
CA ALA A 330 -19.46 -1.36 -13.85
C ALA A 330 -18.02 -1.16 -14.39
N HIS A 331 -17.11 -2.12 -14.15
CA HIS A 331 -15.77 -2.11 -14.74
C HIS A 331 -15.81 -2.19 -16.27
N ARG A 332 -16.70 -3.03 -16.83
CA ARG A 332 -16.87 -3.17 -18.27
C ARG A 332 -17.44 -1.89 -18.90
N GLN A 333 -18.40 -1.24 -18.24
CA GLN A 333 -18.97 0.03 -18.66
C GLN A 333 -17.89 1.11 -18.72
N ALA A 334 -17.13 1.30 -17.63
CA ALA A 334 -16.04 2.29 -17.59
C ALA A 334 -15.00 2.03 -18.69
N ARG A 335 -14.55 0.78 -18.85
CA ARG A 335 -13.60 0.40 -19.91
C ARG A 335 -14.13 0.72 -21.29
N ASN A 336 -15.37 0.34 -21.59
CA ASN A 336 -15.96 0.53 -22.91
C ASN A 336 -16.13 2.01 -23.24
N ALA A 337 -16.53 2.84 -22.28
CA ALA A 337 -16.62 4.28 -22.45
C ALA A 337 -15.24 4.90 -22.72
N PHE A 338 -14.23 4.51 -21.94
CA PHE A 338 -12.85 4.95 -22.14
C PHE A 338 -12.30 4.56 -23.53
N VAL A 339 -12.59 3.34 -24.00
CA VAL A 339 -12.21 2.90 -25.35
C VAL A 339 -12.97 3.66 -26.44
N ALA A 340 -14.24 4.01 -26.21
CA ALA A 340 -15.02 4.81 -27.15
C ALA A 340 -14.51 6.25 -27.28
N GLU A 341 -13.76 6.75 -26.29
CA GLU A 341 -13.05 8.04 -26.34
C GLU A 341 -11.75 7.98 -27.17
N GLY A 342 -11.35 6.79 -27.63
CA GLY A 342 -10.16 6.59 -28.47
C GLY A 342 -8.93 6.10 -27.70
N ASP A 343 -9.05 5.87 -26.40
CA ASP A 343 -7.99 5.32 -25.56
C ASP A 343 -7.95 3.79 -25.56
N ALA A 344 -6.82 3.22 -25.13
CA ALA A 344 -6.68 1.78 -24.91
C ALA A 344 -6.79 1.44 -23.41
N ALA A 345 -7.63 0.47 -23.09
CA ALA A 345 -7.69 -0.12 -21.74
C ALA A 345 -8.08 -1.61 -21.79
N ASP A 346 -7.47 -2.40 -20.91
CA ASP A 346 -7.81 -3.81 -20.71
C ASP A 346 -8.69 -3.99 -19.47
N LEU A 347 -9.43 -5.09 -19.46
CA LEU A 347 -10.17 -5.55 -18.29
C LEU A 347 -9.80 -7.02 -18.00
N LEU A 348 -9.21 -7.25 -16.83
CA LEU A 348 -8.98 -8.58 -16.29
C LEU A 348 -10.01 -8.85 -15.18
N VAL A 349 -10.92 -9.79 -15.43
CA VAL A 349 -11.83 -10.29 -14.40
C VAL A 349 -11.16 -11.48 -13.71
N LEU A 350 -10.94 -11.36 -12.40
CA LEU A 350 -10.36 -12.42 -11.58
C LEU A 350 -11.42 -13.47 -11.23
N PRO A 351 -11.01 -14.76 -11.14
CA PRO A 351 -11.88 -15.81 -10.60
C PRO A 351 -12.07 -15.64 -9.09
N GLU A 352 -12.92 -16.48 -8.51
CA GLU A 352 -12.97 -16.68 -7.07
C GLU A 352 -11.60 -17.10 -6.51
N LEU A 353 -11.22 -16.49 -5.39
CA LEU A 353 -9.94 -16.72 -4.72
C LEU A 353 -10.14 -17.55 -3.45
N ALA A 354 -9.09 -18.21 -2.96
CA ALA A 354 -9.19 -19.06 -1.78
C ALA A 354 -9.35 -18.24 -0.47
N ARG A 355 -8.76 -17.04 -0.43
CA ARG A 355 -8.90 -16.07 0.68
C ARG A 355 -8.60 -16.68 2.04
N THR A 356 -7.47 -17.38 2.15
CA THR A 356 -7.10 -18.14 3.35
C THR A 356 -6.21 -17.36 4.32
N ALA A 357 -5.84 -16.11 4.00
CA ALA A 357 -5.07 -15.23 4.87
C ALA A 357 -5.97 -14.37 5.78
N CYS A 358 -5.36 -13.50 6.59
CA CYS A 358 -6.05 -12.73 7.63
C CYS A 358 -7.37 -12.12 7.15
N HIS A 359 -8.44 -12.34 7.91
CA HIS A 359 -9.75 -11.75 7.68
C HIS A 359 -10.28 -11.98 6.27
N TRP A 360 -10.04 -13.17 5.70
CA TRP A 360 -10.49 -13.53 4.35
C TRP A 360 -9.85 -12.68 3.24
N HIS A 361 -8.61 -12.23 3.44
CA HIS A 361 -7.80 -11.61 2.39
C HIS A 361 -7.06 -12.66 1.55
N PRO A 362 -6.59 -12.29 0.34
CA PRO A 362 -5.79 -13.14 -0.52
C PRO A 362 -4.54 -13.67 0.21
N SER A 363 -4.34 -14.99 0.11
CA SER A 363 -3.09 -15.64 0.52
C SER A 363 -1.97 -15.39 -0.47
N LEU A 364 -0.72 -15.75 -0.11
CA LEU A 364 0.39 -15.77 -1.07
C LEU A 364 0.06 -16.56 -2.35
N ASN A 365 -0.65 -17.68 -2.24
CA ASN A 365 -1.08 -18.46 -3.40
C ASN A 365 -2.08 -17.67 -4.27
N ASP A 366 -3.04 -16.98 -3.67
CA ASP A 366 -3.98 -16.13 -4.40
C ASP A 366 -3.25 -14.98 -5.12
N HIS A 367 -2.29 -14.33 -4.45
CA HIS A 367 -1.46 -13.30 -5.06
C HIS A 367 -0.63 -13.82 -6.24
N GLN A 368 -0.10 -15.04 -6.16
CA GLN A 368 0.59 -15.70 -7.26
C GLN A 368 -0.35 -15.97 -8.44
N VAL A 369 -1.60 -16.40 -8.20
CA VAL A 369 -2.61 -16.60 -9.24
C VAL A 369 -2.95 -15.29 -9.95
N ILE A 370 -3.18 -14.21 -9.19
CA ILE A 370 -3.45 -12.87 -9.74
C ILE A 370 -2.24 -12.40 -10.56
N SER A 371 -1.04 -12.53 -10.01
CA SER A 371 0.19 -12.11 -10.68
C SER A 371 0.42 -12.86 -11.99
N ALA A 372 0.24 -14.19 -12.02
CA ALA A 372 0.39 -14.98 -13.24
C ALA A 372 -0.59 -14.55 -14.35
N LYS A 373 -1.83 -14.17 -13.98
CA LYS A 373 -2.82 -13.65 -14.93
C LYS A 373 -2.45 -12.26 -15.45
N LEU A 374 -2.04 -11.35 -14.57
CA LEU A 374 -1.58 -10.02 -14.96
C LEU A 374 -0.34 -10.08 -15.84
N THR A 375 0.68 -10.86 -15.47
CA THR A 375 1.89 -11.05 -16.28
C THR A 375 1.53 -11.58 -17.67
N ARG A 376 0.63 -12.55 -17.78
CA ARG A 376 0.19 -13.08 -19.08
C ARG A 376 -0.49 -12.00 -19.94
N LEU A 377 -1.40 -11.23 -19.35
CA LEU A 377 -2.08 -10.12 -20.03
C LEU A 377 -1.08 -9.05 -20.50
N LEU A 378 -0.12 -8.71 -19.64
CA LEU A 378 0.85 -7.66 -19.93
C LEU A 378 1.87 -8.09 -21.00
N LYS A 379 2.31 -9.34 -21.01
CA LYS A 379 3.18 -9.89 -22.07
C LYS A 379 2.49 -10.03 -23.42
N ALA A 380 1.19 -10.34 -23.43
CA ALA A 380 0.45 -10.57 -24.67
C ALA A 380 0.27 -9.31 -25.53
N THR A 381 0.43 -8.12 -24.95
CA THR A 381 0.05 -6.86 -25.59
C THR A 381 1.11 -5.76 -25.48
N SER A 382 2.27 -6.05 -24.89
CA SER A 382 3.35 -5.07 -24.68
C SER A 382 4.70 -5.65 -25.10
N GLY A 383 5.53 -4.85 -25.79
CA GLY A 383 6.97 -5.09 -25.93
C GLY A 383 7.76 -4.87 -24.62
N LEU A 384 7.12 -5.09 -23.46
CA LEU A 384 7.80 -5.24 -22.19
C LEU A 384 8.45 -6.63 -22.18
N PRO A 385 9.71 -6.76 -21.75
CA PRO A 385 10.48 -8.01 -21.87
C PRO A 385 9.84 -9.23 -21.18
#